data_AF-A0A942BB25-F1
#
_entry.id   AF-A0A942BB25-F1
#
_cell.length_a   1.000
_cell.length_b   1.000
_cell.length_c   1.000
_cell.angle_alpha   90.00
_cell.angle_beta   90.00
_cell.angle_gamma   90.00
#
_symmetry.space_group_name_H-M   'P 1'
#
loop_
_entity.id
_entity.type
_entity.pdbx_description
1 polymer ?
#
loop_
_entity_poly.entity_id
_entity_poly.type
_entity_poly.pdbx_seq_one_letter_code
_entity_poly.pdbx_strand_id
1 'polypeptide(L)'
;MDPFDEDRPELSGSLISIEFGPGGRIQQLWASDPGLPEEGEDFQFVLPPLQFGEETADDYLPGTILIGARTNPDDPWMVSRNGQAKQVMDLDSDSFDPTKVTYEYTFPLLDDIKATGKFYEVADVVPQICWDLEIKNTGRISIEIGELGFPLAFNNLYEGFGWSDEQLKKLWQSRVYIHKFIGGAASWLFAERMTAETPGLLVFPGEGTSWEFYSHVRSSLNTPYQWEGIPIVYAHSKATYEREEWPTWFNDHTSLILEPGDSRTFQMRFVPTESDKQDGLNHTLAACGRPTIKLLPSAVAPIDVGIGVEVAGVSPKRFWVSRAAETEVDTDDEGGFCFVKPTEPGPIIVSFRDGTDKMCHAHLMVTEPIRELIRKRAAWIAAHQVVDDPTSPLHHAIVLT
;
A
#
# COMPACT_ATOMS: atom_id res chain seq x y z
N MET A 1 -3.40 0.70 -43.33
CA MET A 1 -2.89 1.33 -42.10
C MET A 1 -4.04 1.30 -41.15
N ASP A 2 -3.98 0.35 -40.23
CA ASP A 2 -4.95 0.23 -39.15
C ASP A 2 -4.68 1.38 -38.16
N PRO A 3 -5.68 2.16 -37.73
CA PRO A 3 -5.48 3.27 -36.78
C PRO A 3 -5.27 2.79 -35.33
N PHE A 4 -4.92 1.52 -35.13
CA PHE A 4 -4.80 0.88 -33.81
C PHE A 4 -3.37 0.46 -33.44
N ASP A 5 -2.38 0.79 -34.27
CA ASP A 5 -0.98 0.41 -34.07
C ASP A 5 -0.13 1.65 -33.71
N GLU A 6 -0.52 2.36 -32.65
CA GLU A 6 0.46 3.18 -31.92
C GLU A 6 1.15 2.21 -30.95
N ASP A 7 2.41 1.85 -31.24
CA ASP A 7 3.28 1.05 -30.38
C ASP A 7 3.18 1.59 -28.94
N ARG A 8 2.42 0.90 -28.09
CA ARG A 8 2.30 1.27 -26.69
C ARG A 8 3.66 1.02 -26.05
N PRO A 9 4.18 1.94 -25.23
CA PRO A 9 5.45 1.69 -24.57
C PRO A 9 5.32 0.45 -23.68
N GLU A 10 6.34 -0.39 -23.73
CA GLU A 10 6.43 -1.60 -22.92
C GLU A 10 7.74 -1.58 -22.12
N LEU A 11 7.70 -2.17 -20.93
CA LEU A 11 8.88 -2.47 -20.13
C LEU A 11 8.91 -3.96 -19.86
N SER A 12 9.85 -4.65 -20.49
CA SER A 12 10.09 -6.08 -20.28
C SER A 12 11.24 -6.26 -19.30
N GLY A 13 10.90 -6.58 -18.05
CA GLY A 13 11.84 -7.05 -17.05
C GLY A 13 12.03 -8.57 -17.11
N SER A 14 12.83 -9.08 -16.19
CA SER A 14 13.16 -10.50 -16.04
C SER A 14 11.99 -11.33 -15.52
N LEU A 15 11.18 -10.77 -14.60
CA LEU A 15 10.02 -11.45 -14.00
C LEU A 15 8.72 -10.65 -14.10
N ILE A 16 8.77 -9.42 -14.59
CA ILE A 16 7.61 -8.53 -14.74
C ILE A 16 7.63 -7.96 -16.16
N SER A 17 6.47 -8.02 -16.82
CA SER A 17 6.20 -7.30 -18.07
C SER A 17 5.11 -6.27 -17.85
N ILE A 18 5.35 -5.04 -18.30
CA ILE A 18 4.43 -3.91 -18.17
C ILE A 18 4.10 -3.34 -19.54
N GLU A 19 2.81 -3.17 -19.82
CA GLU A 19 2.32 -2.35 -20.92
C GLU A 19 1.75 -1.04 -20.37
N PHE A 20 2.16 0.08 -20.95
CA PHE A 20 1.67 1.39 -20.55
C PHE A 20 0.51 1.86 -21.43
N GLY A 21 -0.47 2.48 -20.80
CA GLY A 21 -1.62 3.12 -21.43
C GLY A 21 -1.57 4.66 -21.33
N PRO A 22 -2.67 5.33 -21.71
CA PRO A 22 -2.82 6.77 -21.58
C PRO A 22 -2.49 7.28 -20.17
N GLY A 23 -1.90 8.47 -20.09
CA GLY A 23 -1.50 9.06 -18.80
C GLY A 23 -0.26 8.43 -18.18
N GLY A 24 0.45 7.52 -18.88
CA GLY A 24 1.65 6.84 -18.36
C GLY A 24 1.30 5.82 -17.28
N ARG A 25 0.08 5.27 -17.34
CA ARG A 25 -0.46 4.31 -16.38
C ARG A 25 -0.16 2.89 -16.85
N ILE A 26 0.05 1.98 -15.91
CA ILE A 26 0.31 0.56 -16.15
C ILE A 26 -1.03 -0.11 -16.48
N GLN A 27 -1.28 -0.34 -17.77
CA GLN A 27 -2.53 -0.95 -18.25
C GLN A 27 -2.51 -2.47 -18.09
N GLN A 28 -1.32 -3.05 -18.19
CA GLN A 28 -1.08 -4.46 -17.93
C GLN A 28 0.18 -4.61 -17.08
N LEU A 29 0.11 -5.45 -16.05
CA LEU A 29 1.25 -5.88 -15.24
C LEU A 29 1.18 -7.40 -15.11
N TRP A 30 1.97 -8.08 -15.93
CA TRP A 30 2.16 -9.51 -15.85
C TRP A 30 3.38 -9.79 -14.99
N ALA A 31 3.26 -10.74 -14.06
CA ALA A 31 4.41 -11.27 -13.34
C ALA A 31 4.50 -12.78 -13.49
N SER A 32 5.72 -13.28 -13.58
CA SER A 32 6.07 -14.70 -13.69
C SER A 32 6.42 -15.27 -12.31
N ASP A 33 6.37 -16.59 -12.19
CA ASP A 33 6.83 -17.30 -11.00
C ASP A 33 8.35 -17.09 -10.79
N PRO A 34 8.80 -16.47 -9.67
CA PRO A 34 10.23 -16.26 -9.42
C PRO A 34 11.03 -17.56 -9.28
N GLY A 35 10.41 -18.68 -8.91
CA GLY A 35 11.04 -20.00 -8.80
C GLY A 35 11.04 -20.79 -10.11
N LEU A 36 10.15 -20.46 -11.05
CA LEU A 36 10.00 -21.11 -12.36
C LEU A 36 9.79 -20.08 -13.49
N PRO A 37 10.76 -19.18 -13.77
CA PRO A 37 10.53 -18.05 -14.67
C PRO A 37 10.29 -18.43 -16.14
N GLU A 38 10.78 -19.58 -16.61
CA GLU A 38 10.60 -20.04 -18.00
C GLU A 38 9.40 -20.99 -18.19
N GLU A 39 8.91 -21.59 -17.10
CA GLU A 39 7.88 -22.66 -17.13
C GLU A 39 6.62 -22.32 -16.32
N GLY A 40 6.69 -21.28 -15.48
CA GLY A 40 5.65 -20.83 -14.59
C GLY A 40 4.50 -20.13 -15.30
N GLU A 41 3.38 -20.01 -14.60
CA GLU A 41 2.22 -19.28 -15.09
C GLU A 41 2.40 -17.78 -14.86
N ASP A 42 2.29 -16.98 -15.92
CA ASP A 42 2.17 -15.53 -15.81
C ASP A 42 0.79 -15.14 -15.30
N PHE A 43 0.74 -14.17 -14.38
CA PHE A 43 -0.51 -13.66 -13.83
C PHE A 43 -0.66 -12.16 -14.05
N GLN A 44 -1.85 -11.73 -14.51
CA GLN A 44 -2.21 -10.33 -14.69
C GLN A 44 -2.76 -9.73 -13.39
N PHE A 45 -2.06 -8.74 -12.85
CA PHE A 45 -2.41 -8.12 -11.57
C PHE A 45 -3.32 -6.90 -11.69
N VAL A 46 -3.39 -6.24 -12.84
CA VAL A 46 -4.16 -5.00 -13.02
C VAL A 46 -5.64 -5.31 -13.26
N LEU A 47 -6.51 -4.49 -12.67
CA LEU A 47 -7.95 -4.57 -12.87
C LEU A 47 -8.31 -4.29 -14.34
N PRO A 48 -9.09 -5.16 -15.01
CA PRO A 48 -9.62 -4.85 -16.33
C PRO A 48 -10.49 -3.57 -16.33
N PRO A 49 -10.69 -2.90 -17.48
CA PRO A 49 -11.51 -1.70 -17.55
C PRO A 49 -12.88 -1.89 -16.91
N LEU A 50 -13.21 -1.01 -15.96
CA LEU A 50 -14.43 -1.07 -15.17
C LEU A 50 -14.94 0.34 -14.89
N GLN A 51 -16.20 0.61 -15.21
CA GLN A 51 -16.86 1.87 -14.88
C GLN A 51 -17.54 1.76 -13.50
N PHE A 52 -17.35 2.74 -12.63
CA PHE A 52 -18.08 2.89 -11.37
C PHE A 52 -18.49 4.34 -11.15
N GLY A 53 -19.81 4.59 -11.17
CA GLY A 53 -20.34 5.96 -11.16
C GLY A 53 -19.87 6.74 -12.38
N GLU A 54 -19.35 7.95 -12.16
CA GLU A 54 -18.81 8.82 -13.21
C GLU A 54 -17.32 8.57 -13.50
N GLU A 55 -16.72 7.56 -12.85
CA GLU A 55 -15.30 7.26 -12.94
C GLU A 55 -15.02 5.87 -13.53
N THR A 56 -13.80 5.67 -14.02
CA THR A 56 -13.32 4.39 -14.56
C THR A 56 -12.09 3.92 -13.80
N ALA A 57 -11.91 2.61 -13.68
CA ALA A 57 -10.71 1.99 -13.11
C ALA A 57 -9.44 2.45 -13.83
N ASP A 58 -9.52 2.74 -15.13
CA ASP A 58 -8.40 3.22 -15.95
C ASP A 58 -7.79 4.52 -15.41
N ASP A 59 -8.55 5.30 -14.65
CA ASP A 59 -8.10 6.53 -13.97
C ASP A 59 -7.32 6.30 -12.68
N TYR A 60 -7.22 5.04 -12.24
CA TYR A 60 -6.66 4.64 -10.95
C TYR A 60 -5.73 3.42 -11.04
N LEU A 61 -5.35 3.05 -12.26
CA LEU A 61 -4.34 2.02 -12.48
C LEU A 61 -2.98 2.46 -11.89
N PRO A 62 -2.10 1.50 -11.52
CA PRO A 62 -0.74 1.83 -11.10
C PRO A 62 -0.04 2.77 -12.09
N GLY A 63 0.80 3.68 -11.61
CA GLY A 63 1.34 4.80 -12.42
C GLY A 63 0.46 6.06 -12.42
N THR A 64 -0.73 5.99 -11.83
CA THR A 64 -1.51 7.19 -11.47
C THR A 64 -0.91 7.87 -10.23
N ILE A 65 -0.94 9.19 -10.24
CA ILE A 65 -0.46 10.06 -9.16
C ILE A 65 -1.61 10.96 -8.75
N LEU A 66 -2.07 10.84 -7.51
CA LEU A 66 -2.97 11.80 -6.87
C LEU A 66 -2.12 12.84 -6.17
N ILE A 67 -2.34 14.11 -6.48
CA ILE A 67 -1.57 15.21 -5.92
C ILE A 67 -2.49 16.30 -5.41
N GLY A 68 -2.25 16.77 -4.18
CA GLY A 68 -2.95 17.90 -3.59
C GLY A 68 -1.95 18.94 -3.11
N ALA A 69 -2.10 20.18 -3.58
CA ALA A 69 -1.16 21.24 -3.29
C ALA A 69 -1.85 22.59 -3.02
N ARG A 70 -1.14 23.48 -2.32
CA ARG A 70 -1.52 24.88 -2.09
C ARG A 70 -0.30 25.76 -1.93
N THR A 71 -0.50 27.08 -2.02
CA THR A 71 0.59 28.07 -1.91
C THR A 71 0.54 28.87 -0.61
N ASN A 72 -0.62 28.89 0.07
CA ASN A 72 -0.80 29.47 1.39
C ASN A 72 -1.43 28.43 2.34
N PRO A 73 -0.99 28.33 3.62
CA PRO A 73 -1.59 27.44 4.61
C PRO A 73 -3.09 27.60 4.85
N ASP A 74 -3.68 28.75 4.55
CA ASP A 74 -5.12 29.00 4.73
C ASP A 74 -5.95 28.74 3.45
N ASP A 75 -5.29 28.49 2.32
CA ASP A 75 -5.98 28.21 1.06
C ASP A 75 -6.53 26.78 1.03
N PRO A 76 -7.66 26.55 0.33
CA PRO A 76 -8.14 25.20 0.08
C PRO A 76 -7.13 24.41 -0.76
N TRP A 77 -7.08 23.09 -0.54
CA TRP A 77 -6.24 22.20 -1.34
C TRP A 77 -6.73 22.15 -2.80
N MET A 78 -5.83 22.46 -3.73
CA MET A 78 -6.03 22.17 -5.15
C MET A 78 -5.58 20.75 -5.42
N VAL A 79 -6.53 19.89 -5.79
CA VAL A 79 -6.28 18.47 -6.03
C VAL A 79 -6.32 18.17 -7.51
N SER A 80 -5.39 17.35 -7.97
CA SER A 80 -5.26 16.95 -9.36
C SER A 80 -4.78 15.50 -9.44
N ARG A 81 -4.84 14.96 -10.65
CA ARG A 81 -4.24 13.67 -11.01
C ARG A 81 -3.60 13.79 -12.37
N ASN A 82 -2.64 12.93 -12.69
CA ASN A 82 -2.06 12.89 -14.03
C ASN A 82 -3.15 12.55 -15.05
N GLY A 83 -3.54 13.56 -15.83
CA GLY A 83 -4.53 13.42 -16.90
C GLY A 83 -3.89 13.02 -18.23
N GLN A 84 -2.62 13.40 -18.42
CA GLN A 84 -1.81 13.07 -19.58
C GLN A 84 -0.37 12.79 -19.14
N ALA A 85 0.32 11.98 -19.93
CA ALA A 85 1.75 11.81 -19.82
C ALA A 85 2.37 11.79 -21.21
N LYS A 86 3.54 12.40 -21.33
CA LYS A 86 4.35 12.36 -22.54
C LYS A 86 5.55 11.46 -22.28
N GLN A 87 5.71 10.42 -23.09
CA GLN A 87 6.93 9.62 -23.02
C GLN A 87 8.13 10.48 -23.42
N VAL A 88 9.18 10.42 -22.62
CA VAL A 88 10.46 11.09 -22.88
C VAL A 88 11.47 10.03 -23.27
N MET A 89 12.05 10.16 -24.46
CA MET A 89 13.18 9.36 -24.89
C MET A 89 14.47 10.00 -24.37
N ASP A 90 15.38 9.19 -23.85
CA ASP A 90 16.70 9.65 -23.41
C ASP A 90 17.57 9.94 -24.64
N LEU A 91 17.62 11.22 -25.03
CA LEU A 91 18.33 11.69 -26.23
C LEU A 91 19.86 11.53 -26.13
N ASP A 92 20.39 11.31 -24.93
CA ASP A 92 21.81 11.10 -24.67
C ASP A 92 22.22 9.61 -24.79
N SER A 93 21.26 8.71 -25.05
CA SER A 93 21.51 7.31 -25.35
C SER A 93 21.35 7.03 -26.86
N ASP A 94 22.43 6.57 -27.51
CA ASP A 94 22.44 6.26 -28.95
C ASP A 94 21.55 5.04 -29.34
N SER A 95 20.86 4.43 -28.38
CA SER A 95 20.00 3.26 -28.57
C SER A 95 18.77 3.31 -27.67
N PHE A 96 17.59 3.00 -28.22
CA PHE A 96 16.39 2.72 -27.44
C PHE A 96 16.70 1.65 -26.38
N ASP A 97 16.52 1.99 -25.10
CA ASP A 97 16.69 1.07 -23.98
C ASP A 97 15.31 0.51 -23.59
N PRO A 98 14.93 -0.70 -24.04
CA PRO A 98 13.64 -1.30 -23.71
C PRO A 98 13.49 -1.61 -22.22
N THR A 99 14.58 -1.49 -21.44
CA THR A 99 14.58 -1.73 -19.99
C THR A 99 14.24 -0.49 -19.17
N LYS A 100 13.95 0.65 -19.84
CA LYS A 100 13.59 1.90 -19.17
C LYS A 100 12.49 2.64 -19.90
N VAL A 101 11.48 3.09 -19.17
CA VAL A 101 10.41 3.94 -19.70
C VAL A 101 10.28 5.18 -18.84
N THR A 102 10.35 6.36 -19.46
CA THR A 102 10.25 7.65 -18.76
C THR A 102 9.06 8.45 -19.27
N TYR A 103 8.32 9.06 -18.35
CA TYR A 103 7.17 9.91 -18.61
C TYR A 103 7.32 11.27 -17.92
N GLU A 104 6.92 12.32 -18.60
CA GLU A 104 6.56 13.60 -17.98
C GLU A 104 5.05 13.66 -17.81
N TYR A 105 4.58 13.86 -16.58
CA TYR A 105 3.15 13.93 -16.25
C TYR A 105 2.65 15.37 -16.21
N THR A 106 1.41 15.57 -16.65
CA THR A 106 0.71 16.85 -16.59
C THR A 106 -0.45 16.80 -15.60
N PHE A 107 -0.51 17.79 -14.71
CA PHE A 107 -1.59 17.98 -13.75
C PHE A 107 -2.42 19.21 -14.14
N PRO A 108 -3.64 19.05 -14.68
CA PRO A 108 -4.41 20.17 -15.26
C PRO A 108 -4.73 21.35 -14.33
N LEU A 109 -4.55 21.19 -13.01
CA LEU A 109 -4.86 22.22 -12.01
C LEU A 109 -3.60 22.72 -11.27
N LEU A 110 -2.42 22.23 -11.64
CA LEU A 110 -1.16 22.46 -10.91
C LEU A 110 0.00 22.67 -11.89
N ASP A 111 -0.09 23.71 -12.72
CA ASP A 111 0.86 24.00 -13.81
C ASP A 111 2.29 24.31 -13.32
N ASP A 112 2.44 24.76 -12.08
CA ASP A 112 3.73 25.06 -11.45
C ASP A 112 4.43 23.81 -10.89
N ILE A 113 3.83 22.62 -11.04
CA ILE A 113 4.42 21.35 -10.64
C ILE A 113 4.78 20.54 -11.89
N LYS A 114 6.07 20.26 -12.04
CA LYS A 114 6.55 19.27 -13.02
C LYS A 114 6.74 17.93 -12.32
N ALA A 115 6.24 16.85 -12.93
CA ALA A 115 6.49 15.50 -12.48
C ALA A 115 7.11 14.63 -13.57
N THR A 116 8.11 13.84 -13.20
CA THR A 116 8.79 12.90 -14.10
C THR A 116 8.84 11.52 -13.45
N GLY A 117 8.25 10.53 -14.12
CA GLY A 117 8.23 9.13 -13.70
C GLY A 117 9.19 8.30 -14.54
N LYS A 118 10.08 7.55 -13.89
CA LYS A 118 11.01 6.64 -14.56
C LYS A 118 10.80 5.21 -14.06
N PHE A 119 10.45 4.32 -14.96
CA PHE A 119 10.33 2.89 -14.72
C PHE A 119 11.57 2.17 -15.24
N TYR A 120 12.13 1.26 -14.45
CA TYR A 120 13.29 0.46 -14.82
C TYR A 120 13.42 -0.78 -13.95
N GLU A 121 14.10 -1.82 -14.45
CA GLU A 121 14.45 -2.99 -13.65
C GLU A 121 15.73 -2.77 -12.85
N VAL A 122 15.74 -3.21 -11.60
CA VAL A 122 16.94 -3.42 -10.79
C VAL A 122 17.16 -4.92 -10.68
N ALA A 123 18.23 -5.40 -11.30
CA ALA A 123 18.70 -6.78 -11.18
C ALA A 123 19.44 -6.96 -9.85
N ASP A 124 18.70 -7.34 -8.81
CA ASP A 124 19.22 -7.74 -7.50
C ASP A 124 18.97 -9.23 -7.25
N VAL A 125 19.11 -9.73 -6.01
CA VAL A 125 18.79 -11.11 -5.61
C VAL A 125 17.43 -11.56 -6.15
N VAL A 126 16.44 -10.67 -6.06
CA VAL A 126 15.16 -10.78 -6.76
C VAL A 126 14.99 -9.56 -7.67
N PRO A 127 14.84 -9.74 -8.99
CA PRO A 127 14.59 -8.64 -9.93
C PRO A 127 13.37 -7.83 -9.54
N GLN A 128 13.51 -6.50 -9.51
CA GLN A 128 12.47 -5.56 -9.08
C GLN A 128 12.24 -4.51 -10.17
N ILE A 129 10.97 -4.20 -10.46
CA ILE A 129 10.66 -2.98 -11.22
C ILE A 129 10.58 -1.81 -10.24
N CYS A 130 11.37 -0.78 -10.49
CA CYS A 130 11.35 0.48 -9.76
C CYS A 130 10.59 1.53 -10.55
N TRP A 131 9.79 2.34 -9.86
CA TRP A 131 9.18 3.55 -10.36
C TRP A 131 9.65 4.73 -9.52
N ASP A 132 10.55 5.55 -10.09
CA ASP A 132 10.99 6.81 -9.52
C ASP A 132 10.10 7.95 -10.01
N LEU A 133 9.49 8.68 -9.08
CA LEU A 133 8.70 9.87 -9.34
C LEU A 133 9.40 11.09 -8.76
N GLU A 134 10.00 11.91 -9.61
CA GLU A 134 10.47 13.24 -9.24
C GLU A 134 9.32 14.25 -9.35
N ILE A 135 9.06 14.98 -8.26
CA ILE A 135 8.16 16.14 -8.21
C ILE A 135 9.01 17.39 -8.03
N LYS A 136 8.82 18.39 -8.90
CA LYS A 136 9.57 19.64 -8.90
C LYS A 136 8.65 20.85 -8.92
N ASN A 137 8.94 21.83 -8.08
CA ASN A 137 8.33 23.15 -8.16
C ASN A 137 9.03 23.99 -9.24
N THR A 138 8.33 24.25 -10.35
CA THR A 138 8.81 25.10 -11.45
C THR A 138 8.28 26.53 -11.39
N GLY A 139 7.45 26.83 -10.40
CA GLY A 139 6.89 28.15 -10.15
C GLY A 139 7.90 29.13 -9.54
N ARG A 140 7.37 30.26 -9.05
CA ARG A 140 8.15 31.34 -8.43
C ARG A 140 7.93 31.50 -6.93
N ILE A 141 7.04 30.70 -6.36
CA ILE A 141 6.67 30.71 -4.94
C ILE A 141 6.71 29.29 -4.39
N SER A 142 6.87 29.15 -3.08
CA SER A 142 6.88 27.86 -2.40
C SER A 142 5.51 27.18 -2.51
N ILE A 143 5.51 25.86 -2.65
CA ILE A 143 4.29 25.04 -2.75
C ILE A 143 4.31 24.01 -1.62
N GLU A 144 3.20 23.88 -0.90
CA GLU A 144 2.95 22.78 0.03
C GLU A 144 2.22 21.65 -0.71
N ILE A 145 2.83 20.47 -0.78
CA ILE A 145 2.23 19.22 -1.26
C ILE A 145 1.65 18.49 -0.04
N GLY A 146 0.32 18.52 0.09
CA GLY A 146 -0.40 17.87 1.19
C GLY A 146 -0.95 16.49 0.84
N GLU A 147 -1.06 16.15 -0.44
CA GLU A 147 -1.45 14.81 -0.89
C GLU A 147 -0.47 14.36 -1.96
N LEU A 148 0.09 13.17 -1.76
CA LEU A 148 0.84 12.40 -2.74
C LEU A 148 0.43 10.94 -2.56
N GLY A 149 -0.59 10.54 -3.32
CA GLY A 149 -1.23 9.23 -3.24
C GLY A 149 -1.07 8.42 -4.52
N PHE A 150 -1.00 7.11 -4.37
CA PHE A 150 -0.81 6.15 -5.45
C PHE A 150 -1.94 5.12 -5.42
N PRO A 151 -2.97 5.28 -6.26
CA PRO A 151 -4.00 4.27 -6.40
C PRO A 151 -3.44 3.08 -7.16
N LEU A 152 -3.83 1.90 -6.74
CA LEU A 152 -3.34 0.63 -7.27
C LEU A 152 -4.55 -0.25 -7.59
N ALA A 153 -5.23 0.05 -8.70
CA ALA A 153 -6.36 -0.75 -9.19
C ALA A 153 -5.92 -2.14 -9.64
N PHE A 154 -5.68 -3.01 -8.66
CA PHE A 154 -5.40 -4.43 -8.86
C PHE A 154 -6.68 -5.23 -9.06
N ASN A 155 -6.54 -6.43 -9.58
CA ASN A 155 -7.63 -7.31 -10.01
C ASN A 155 -8.38 -7.97 -8.83
N ASN A 156 -8.94 -7.15 -7.93
CA ASN A 156 -9.67 -7.56 -6.72
C ASN A 156 -11.20 -7.43 -6.85
N LEU A 157 -11.73 -7.37 -8.09
CA LEU A 157 -13.16 -7.35 -8.36
C LEU A 157 -13.74 -8.77 -8.40
N TYR A 158 -14.60 -9.14 -7.45
CA TYR A 158 -15.19 -10.48 -7.36
C TYR A 158 -16.52 -10.63 -8.12
N GLU A 159 -16.95 -9.57 -8.81
CA GLU A 159 -18.17 -9.54 -9.60
C GLU A 159 -18.03 -10.29 -10.95
N GLY A 160 -19.16 -10.72 -11.51
CA GLY A 160 -19.24 -11.28 -12.86
C GLY A 160 -19.09 -12.81 -12.92
N PHE A 161 -19.17 -13.48 -11.77
CA PHE A 161 -19.09 -14.94 -11.65
C PHE A 161 -20.38 -15.53 -11.07
N GLY A 162 -20.85 -16.62 -11.67
CA GLY A 162 -21.99 -17.39 -11.15
C GLY A 162 -21.61 -18.35 -10.01
N TRP A 163 -22.62 -19.04 -9.47
CA TRP A 163 -22.46 -20.01 -8.36
C TRP A 163 -22.16 -21.45 -8.81
N SER A 164 -21.82 -21.67 -10.08
CA SER A 164 -21.40 -23.01 -10.55
C SER A 164 -19.92 -23.24 -10.26
N ASP A 165 -19.52 -24.51 -10.09
CA ASP A 165 -18.13 -24.89 -9.83
C ASP A 165 -17.16 -24.31 -10.87
N GLU A 166 -17.54 -24.27 -12.15
CA GLU A 166 -16.74 -23.69 -13.23
C GLU A 166 -16.52 -22.18 -13.05
N GLN A 167 -17.58 -21.45 -12.69
CA GLN A 167 -17.54 -20.00 -12.50
C GLN A 167 -16.76 -19.64 -11.23
N LEU A 168 -16.96 -20.38 -10.14
CA LEU A 168 -16.20 -20.20 -8.91
C LEU A 168 -14.72 -20.53 -9.11
N LYS A 169 -14.40 -21.59 -9.86
CA LYS A 169 -13.00 -21.89 -10.21
C LYS A 169 -12.36 -20.75 -10.98
N LYS A 170 -13.08 -20.17 -11.96
CA LYS A 170 -12.58 -19.02 -12.73
C LYS A 170 -12.37 -17.78 -11.85
N LEU A 171 -13.27 -17.51 -10.90
CA LEU A 171 -13.10 -16.43 -9.91
C LEU A 171 -11.79 -16.61 -9.15
N TRP A 172 -11.58 -17.79 -8.56
CA TRP A 172 -10.42 -18.05 -7.69
C TRP A 172 -9.11 -18.00 -8.48
N GLN A 173 -9.10 -18.48 -9.73
CA GLN A 173 -7.91 -18.53 -10.57
C GLN A 173 -7.54 -17.18 -11.23
N SER A 174 -8.41 -16.16 -11.18
CA SER A 174 -8.21 -14.93 -11.96
C SER A 174 -8.29 -13.65 -11.15
N ARG A 175 -8.32 -13.73 -9.82
CA ARG A 175 -8.46 -12.58 -8.92
C ARG A 175 -7.47 -12.64 -7.77
N VAL A 176 -7.30 -11.49 -7.12
CA VAL A 176 -6.40 -11.32 -5.98
C VAL A 176 -7.12 -10.82 -4.72
N TYR A 177 -6.58 -11.19 -3.57
CA TYR A 177 -6.79 -10.48 -2.30
C TYR A 177 -5.67 -9.45 -2.10
N ILE A 178 -5.98 -8.31 -1.50
CA ILE A 178 -5.01 -7.23 -1.26
C ILE A 178 -4.71 -7.13 0.23
N HIS A 179 -3.58 -7.70 0.64
CA HIS A 179 -3.03 -7.55 1.97
C HIS A 179 -2.21 -6.27 2.07
N LYS A 180 -2.15 -5.67 3.26
CA LYS A 180 -1.53 -4.36 3.44
C LYS A 180 -0.96 -4.18 4.83
N PHE A 181 0.12 -3.42 4.89
CA PHE A 181 0.73 -2.94 6.12
C PHE A 181 1.31 -1.55 5.88
N ILE A 182 0.96 -0.57 6.73
CA ILE A 182 1.37 0.85 6.56
C ILE A 182 2.21 1.26 7.76
N GLY A 183 3.47 0.83 7.74
CA GLY A 183 4.44 1.02 8.82
C GLY A 183 5.55 2.01 8.47
N GLY A 184 5.29 3.08 7.71
CA GLY A 184 6.34 4.03 7.28
C GLY A 184 7.17 3.46 6.13
N ALA A 185 8.49 3.40 6.29
CA ALA A 185 9.38 2.79 5.29
C ALA A 185 9.26 1.25 5.22
N ALA A 186 8.72 0.60 6.27
CA ALA A 186 8.40 -0.83 6.27
C ALA A 186 7.02 -1.17 5.68
N SER A 187 6.37 -0.21 5.03
CA SER A 187 5.06 -0.44 4.43
C SER A 187 5.12 -1.38 3.24
N TRP A 188 4.02 -2.08 2.98
CA TRP A 188 3.84 -2.88 1.79
C TRP A 188 2.37 -3.12 1.48
N LEU A 189 2.10 -3.41 0.21
CA LEU A 189 0.87 -3.99 -0.30
C LEU A 189 1.22 -5.30 -0.99
N PHE A 190 0.44 -6.34 -0.72
CA PHE A 190 0.63 -7.65 -1.30
C PHE A 190 -0.65 -8.11 -1.99
N ALA A 191 -0.60 -8.19 -3.31
CA ALA A 191 -1.65 -8.76 -4.13
C ALA A 191 -1.41 -10.27 -4.26
N GLU A 192 -2.17 -11.05 -3.50
CA GLU A 192 -2.08 -12.51 -3.49
C GLU A 192 -3.18 -13.11 -4.36
N ARG A 193 -2.86 -14.03 -5.28
CA ARG A 193 -3.87 -14.81 -6.00
C ARG A 193 -4.82 -15.47 -5.00
N MET A 194 -6.12 -15.51 -5.29
CA MET A 194 -7.09 -16.16 -4.36
C MET A 194 -6.81 -17.65 -4.13
N THR A 195 -6.05 -18.31 -5.01
CA THR A 195 -5.56 -19.69 -4.84
C THR A 195 -4.34 -19.80 -3.91
N ALA A 196 -3.71 -18.69 -3.53
CA ALA A 196 -2.41 -18.61 -2.87
C ALA A 196 -1.31 -19.38 -3.63
N GLU A 197 -1.44 -19.46 -4.96
CA GLU A 197 -0.39 -19.97 -5.86
C GLU A 197 0.57 -18.83 -6.22
N THR A 198 1.81 -19.19 -6.53
CA THR A 198 2.81 -18.27 -7.08
C THR A 198 2.42 -17.90 -8.54
N PRO A 199 2.74 -16.68 -9.02
CA PRO A 199 3.27 -15.55 -8.27
C PRO A 199 2.18 -14.78 -7.51
N GLY A 200 2.57 -14.20 -6.38
CA GLY A 200 1.93 -12.99 -5.85
C GLY A 200 2.76 -11.76 -6.22
N LEU A 201 2.18 -10.56 -6.06
CA LEU A 201 2.85 -9.30 -6.36
C LEU A 201 2.96 -8.43 -5.11
N LEU A 202 4.18 -8.12 -4.72
CA LEU A 202 4.49 -7.27 -3.59
C LEU A 202 4.89 -5.87 -4.08
N VAL A 203 4.34 -4.84 -3.43
CA VAL A 203 4.57 -3.43 -3.74
C VAL A 203 4.91 -2.67 -2.47
N PHE A 204 5.99 -1.90 -2.46
CA PHE A 204 6.48 -1.22 -1.26
C PHE A 204 7.18 0.11 -1.59
N PRO A 205 7.31 1.05 -0.63
CA PRO A 205 8.09 2.25 -0.83
C PRO A 205 9.56 1.90 -0.99
N GLY A 206 10.17 2.40 -2.06
CA GLY A 206 11.58 2.23 -2.33
C GLY A 206 12.46 3.20 -1.54
N GLU A 207 13.62 3.50 -2.09
CA GLU A 207 14.57 4.43 -1.46
C GLU A 207 13.97 5.82 -1.25
N GLY A 208 14.33 6.46 -0.14
CA GLY A 208 13.90 7.81 0.19
C GLY A 208 12.41 7.97 0.54
N THR A 209 11.63 6.89 0.47
CA THR A 209 10.16 6.94 0.51
C THR A 209 9.61 6.21 1.73
N SER A 210 8.46 6.66 2.23
CA SER A 210 7.71 5.99 3.30
C SER A 210 6.24 6.19 2.99
N TRP A 211 5.39 5.25 3.40
CA TRP A 211 3.95 5.43 3.34
C TRP A 211 3.40 5.65 4.74
N GLU A 212 2.57 6.68 4.88
CA GLU A 212 2.00 7.09 6.16
C GLU A 212 0.53 6.70 6.29
N PHE A 213 -0.20 6.61 5.18
CA PHE A 213 -1.65 6.40 5.18
C PHE A 213 -2.11 5.47 4.07
N TYR A 214 -3.30 4.90 4.26
CA TYR A 214 -3.99 4.05 3.30
C TYR A 214 -5.49 4.35 3.30
N SER A 215 -6.08 4.39 2.12
CA SER A 215 -7.51 4.48 1.93
C SER A 215 -7.93 3.71 0.67
N HIS A 216 -9.17 3.92 0.23
CA HIS A 216 -9.61 3.49 -1.09
C HIS A 216 -10.13 4.68 -1.87
N VAL A 217 -10.12 4.55 -3.20
CA VAL A 217 -10.83 5.49 -4.09
C VAL A 217 -12.30 5.52 -3.68
N ARG A 218 -12.78 6.68 -3.23
CA ARG A 218 -14.10 6.82 -2.60
C ARG A 218 -15.25 6.35 -3.49
N SER A 219 -15.18 6.65 -4.78
CA SER A 219 -16.18 6.21 -5.78
C SER A 219 -16.22 4.69 -5.98
N SER A 220 -15.14 3.97 -5.67
CA SER A 220 -15.10 2.50 -5.74
C SER A 220 -15.85 1.83 -4.58
N LEU A 221 -15.96 2.52 -3.44
CA LEU A 221 -16.62 2.00 -2.23
C LEU A 221 -18.15 2.09 -2.29
N ASN A 222 -18.70 3.05 -3.03
CA ASN A 222 -20.14 3.26 -3.14
C ASN A 222 -20.70 2.65 -4.43
N THR A 223 -20.45 1.36 -4.63
CA THR A 223 -20.83 0.62 -5.84
C THR A 223 -21.58 -0.66 -5.45
N PRO A 224 -22.38 -1.25 -6.36
CA PRO A 224 -23.00 -2.55 -6.13
C PRO A 224 -22.03 -3.72 -6.29
N TYR A 225 -20.76 -3.45 -6.62
CA TYR A 225 -19.76 -4.48 -6.91
C TYR A 225 -19.29 -5.19 -5.64
N GLN A 226 -19.04 -6.50 -5.76
CA GLN A 226 -18.41 -7.29 -4.70
C GLN A 226 -16.89 -7.17 -4.76
N TRP A 227 -16.31 -6.36 -3.88
CA TRP A 227 -14.86 -6.11 -3.79
C TRP A 227 -14.53 -5.25 -2.56
N GLU A 228 -13.23 -5.04 -2.29
CA GLU A 228 -12.75 -4.12 -1.27
C GLU A 228 -12.67 -2.66 -1.75
N GLY A 229 -12.76 -2.43 -3.06
CA GLY A 229 -12.50 -1.15 -3.72
C GLY A 229 -11.05 -1.02 -4.19
N ILE A 230 -10.71 0.13 -4.77
CA ILE A 230 -9.37 0.39 -5.30
C ILE A 230 -8.49 0.98 -4.19
N PRO A 231 -7.41 0.29 -3.75
CA PRO A 231 -6.55 0.77 -2.68
C PRO A 231 -5.73 1.99 -3.11
N ILE A 232 -5.46 2.89 -2.16
CA ILE A 232 -4.54 4.02 -2.31
C ILE A 232 -3.54 4.00 -1.16
N VAL A 233 -2.25 4.10 -1.48
CA VAL A 233 -1.18 4.34 -0.49
C VAL A 233 -0.67 5.76 -0.62
N TYR A 234 -0.33 6.38 0.50
CA TYR A 234 0.07 7.79 0.54
C TYR A 234 1.46 7.96 1.12
N ALA A 235 2.31 8.68 0.40
CA ALA A 235 3.55 9.23 0.94
C ALA A 235 3.29 10.50 1.77
N HIS A 236 2.30 11.30 1.36
CA HIS A 236 1.78 12.45 2.09
C HIS A 236 0.25 12.47 1.98
N SER A 237 -0.45 12.74 3.08
CA SER A 237 -1.91 12.56 3.17
C SER A 237 -2.64 13.65 3.95
N LYS A 238 -1.96 14.72 4.36
CA LYS A 238 -2.57 15.86 5.05
C LYS A 238 -3.78 16.45 4.32
N ALA A 239 -3.68 16.65 3.01
CA ALA A 239 -4.78 17.20 2.22
C ALA A 239 -5.97 16.23 2.14
N THR A 240 -5.70 14.92 2.01
CA THR A 240 -6.74 13.88 2.02
C THR A 240 -7.46 13.84 3.37
N TYR A 241 -6.69 13.87 4.47
CA TYR A 241 -7.23 13.89 5.84
C TYR A 241 -8.13 15.12 6.07
N GLU A 242 -7.64 16.32 5.74
CA GLU A 242 -8.37 17.58 5.94
C GLU A 242 -9.64 17.68 5.07
N ARG A 243 -9.63 17.15 3.85
CA ARG A 243 -10.76 17.21 2.92
C ARG A 243 -11.86 16.18 3.22
N GLU A 244 -11.46 14.96 3.57
CA GLU A 244 -12.38 13.83 3.68
C GLU A 244 -12.81 13.55 5.13
N GLU A 245 -12.31 14.34 6.09
CA GLU A 245 -12.65 14.26 7.53
C GLU A 245 -12.47 12.83 8.09
N TRP A 246 -11.39 12.14 7.68
CA TRP A 246 -11.13 10.78 8.14
C TRP A 246 -10.99 10.73 9.67
N PRO A 247 -11.56 9.71 10.34
CA PRO A 247 -11.30 9.49 11.76
C PRO A 247 -9.80 9.25 11.99
N THR A 248 -9.36 9.53 13.21
CA THR A 248 -7.96 9.39 13.65
C THR A 248 -7.29 8.13 13.11
N TRP A 249 -6.15 8.31 12.44
CA TRP A 249 -5.26 7.25 11.98
C TRP A 249 -4.13 7.00 12.99
N PHE A 250 -3.38 5.91 12.81
CA PHE A 250 -2.28 5.55 13.73
C PHE A 250 -0.98 6.31 13.47
N ASN A 251 -0.73 6.70 12.21
CA ASN A 251 0.42 7.51 11.83
C ASN A 251 0.00 8.97 11.65
N ASP A 252 0.98 9.87 11.67
CA ASP A 252 0.76 11.28 11.35
C ASP A 252 0.41 11.47 9.86
N HIS A 253 -0.37 12.50 9.57
CA HIS A 253 -0.63 12.96 8.21
C HIS A 253 0.31 14.13 7.88
N THR A 254 1.28 13.92 7.00
CA THR A 254 2.33 14.91 6.70
C THR A 254 2.11 15.60 5.35
N SER A 255 2.85 16.69 5.16
CA SER A 255 2.98 17.43 3.91
C SER A 255 4.46 17.75 3.63
N LEU A 256 4.76 18.08 2.39
CA LEU A 256 6.09 18.47 1.92
C LEU A 256 6.05 19.91 1.39
N ILE A 257 6.98 20.76 1.80
CA ILE A 257 7.17 22.10 1.21
C ILE A 257 8.29 22.01 0.17
N LEU A 258 8.03 22.53 -1.03
CA LEU A 258 9.01 22.69 -2.11
C LEU A 258 9.21 24.18 -2.40
N GLU A 259 10.42 24.69 -2.18
CA GLU A 259 10.78 26.05 -2.60
C GLU A 259 10.89 26.12 -4.14
N PRO A 260 10.85 27.33 -4.73
CA PRO A 260 11.04 27.49 -6.18
C PRO A 260 12.32 26.82 -6.68
N GLY A 261 12.17 25.85 -7.58
CA GLY A 261 13.28 25.07 -8.15
C GLY A 261 13.62 23.78 -7.40
N ASP A 262 13.10 23.57 -6.19
CA ASP A 262 13.33 22.35 -5.42
C ASP A 262 12.63 21.15 -6.06
N SER A 263 13.25 19.98 -5.92
CA SER A 263 12.65 18.70 -6.28
C SER A 263 12.79 17.65 -5.17
N ARG A 264 11.86 16.70 -5.18
CA ARG A 264 11.87 15.51 -4.34
C ARG A 264 11.49 14.29 -5.17
N THR A 265 12.24 13.21 -4.96
CA THR A 265 11.98 11.93 -5.60
C THR A 265 11.35 10.97 -4.61
N PHE A 266 10.33 10.26 -5.07
CA PHE A 266 9.65 9.17 -4.38
C PHE A 266 9.79 7.91 -5.23
N GLN A 267 10.01 6.77 -4.60
CA GLN A 267 10.20 5.50 -5.28
C GLN A 267 9.16 4.51 -4.81
N MET A 268 8.59 3.77 -5.76
CA MET A 268 7.78 2.58 -5.51
C MET A 268 8.46 1.40 -6.20
N ARG A 269 8.45 0.22 -5.56
CA ARG A 269 8.98 -1.01 -6.17
C ARG A 269 7.90 -2.06 -6.28
N PHE A 270 7.99 -2.86 -7.34
CA PHE A 270 7.14 -4.00 -7.64
C PHE A 270 8.04 -5.24 -7.74
N VAL A 271 7.70 -6.29 -7.01
CA VAL A 271 8.46 -7.54 -7.02
C VAL A 271 7.50 -8.74 -7.00
N PRO A 272 7.70 -9.74 -7.87
CA PRO A 272 6.99 -11.01 -7.74
C PRO A 272 7.50 -11.74 -6.51
N THR A 273 6.60 -12.40 -5.80
CA THR A 273 6.92 -13.18 -4.61
C THR A 273 6.30 -14.57 -4.71
N GLU A 274 6.97 -15.53 -4.09
CA GLU A 274 6.41 -16.85 -3.86
C GLU A 274 5.19 -16.79 -2.94
N SER A 275 4.39 -17.86 -2.95
CA SER A 275 3.28 -18.08 -2.02
C SER A 275 3.67 -17.79 -0.56
N ASP A 276 2.81 -17.07 0.16
CA ASP A 276 3.08 -16.71 1.56
C ASP A 276 2.85 -17.86 2.57
N LYS A 277 2.51 -19.06 2.07
CA LYS A 277 2.33 -20.27 2.91
C LYS A 277 3.54 -20.60 3.79
N GLN A 278 4.73 -20.17 3.38
CA GLN A 278 6.00 -20.36 4.10
C GLN A 278 6.71 -19.03 4.37
N ASP A 279 5.95 -17.96 4.66
CA ASP A 279 6.51 -16.65 5.01
C ASP A 279 7.30 -16.00 3.83
N GLY A 280 6.85 -16.30 2.61
CA GLY A 280 7.47 -15.84 1.36
C GLY A 280 7.57 -14.32 1.27
N LEU A 281 6.57 -13.59 1.80
CA LEU A 281 6.56 -12.13 1.79
C LEU A 281 7.75 -11.55 2.56
N ASN A 282 8.01 -12.05 3.78
CA ASN A 282 9.11 -11.55 4.60
C ASN A 282 10.47 -11.95 4.02
N HIS A 283 10.59 -13.17 3.46
CA HIS A 283 11.82 -13.56 2.77
C HIS A 283 12.11 -12.67 1.56
N THR A 284 11.10 -12.37 0.73
CA THR A 284 11.26 -11.49 -0.44
C THR A 284 11.65 -10.07 -0.02
N LEU A 285 10.96 -9.46 0.97
CA LEU A 285 11.32 -8.14 1.49
C LEU A 285 12.76 -8.11 2.01
N ALA A 286 13.16 -9.10 2.81
CA ALA A 286 14.51 -9.17 3.34
C ALA A 286 15.56 -9.34 2.23
N ALA A 287 15.28 -10.16 1.21
CA ALA A 287 16.14 -10.31 0.03
C ALA A 287 16.25 -9.01 -0.78
N CYS A 288 15.22 -8.18 -0.78
CA CYS A 288 15.24 -6.83 -1.37
C CYS A 288 15.89 -5.77 -0.47
N GLY A 289 16.48 -6.15 0.67
CA GLY A 289 17.08 -5.23 1.64
C GLY A 289 16.08 -4.30 2.32
N ARG A 290 14.83 -4.78 2.48
CA ARG A 290 13.73 -4.01 3.09
C ARG A 290 13.39 -4.52 4.47
N PRO A 291 13.00 -3.62 5.39
CA PRO A 291 12.60 -4.00 6.74
C PRO A 291 11.37 -4.91 6.70
N THR A 292 11.46 -6.03 7.39
CA THR A 292 10.32 -6.91 7.70
C THR A 292 9.97 -6.78 9.18
N ILE A 293 8.72 -7.10 9.52
CA ILE A 293 8.25 -7.04 10.90
C ILE A 293 7.44 -8.31 11.19
N LYS A 294 7.90 -9.10 12.15
CA LYS A 294 7.17 -10.24 12.73
C LYS A 294 6.77 -9.94 14.16
N LEU A 295 5.54 -10.32 14.52
CA LEU A 295 4.94 -10.01 15.80
C LEU A 295 4.65 -11.29 16.57
N LEU A 296 5.20 -11.39 17.78
CA LEU A 296 5.11 -12.59 18.63
C LEU A 296 4.41 -12.24 19.95
N PRO A 297 3.32 -12.93 20.35
CA PRO A 297 2.61 -13.96 19.61
C PRO A 297 1.70 -13.39 18.50
N SER A 298 1.37 -12.09 18.55
CA SER A 298 0.48 -11.41 17.60
C SER A 298 0.56 -9.89 17.78
N ALA A 299 0.00 -9.12 16.83
CA ALA A 299 -0.22 -7.68 16.96
C ALA A 299 -1.15 -7.30 18.12
N VAL A 300 -1.96 -8.26 18.60
CA VAL A 300 -2.85 -8.08 19.76
C VAL A 300 -2.52 -9.11 20.82
N ALA A 301 -2.15 -8.66 22.02
CA ALA A 301 -1.85 -9.56 23.14
C ALA A 301 -2.35 -9.02 24.48
N PRO A 302 -2.65 -9.89 25.45
CA PRO A 302 -2.91 -9.47 26.82
C PRO A 302 -1.72 -8.78 27.47
N ILE A 303 -1.99 -7.81 28.35
CA ILE A 303 -0.97 -7.03 29.08
C ILE A 303 -0.02 -7.89 29.92
N ASP A 304 -0.48 -9.04 30.41
CA ASP A 304 0.33 -9.98 31.19
C ASP A 304 1.29 -10.80 30.32
N VAL A 305 1.09 -10.85 28.99
CA VAL A 305 1.91 -11.58 28.01
C VAL A 305 3.00 -10.69 27.40
N GLY A 306 2.67 -9.46 26.99
CA GLY A 306 3.57 -8.61 26.20
C GLY A 306 3.66 -9.04 24.73
N ILE A 307 4.42 -8.29 23.92
CA ILE A 307 4.58 -8.53 22.48
C ILE A 307 6.06 -8.37 22.09
N GLY A 308 6.60 -9.35 21.37
CA GLY A 308 7.88 -9.26 20.68
C GLY A 308 7.70 -8.71 19.27
N VAL A 309 8.54 -7.74 18.91
CA VAL A 309 8.66 -7.17 17.57
C VAL A 309 10.02 -7.58 17.01
N GLU A 310 10.02 -8.51 16.07
CA GLU A 310 11.20 -8.97 15.35
C GLU A 310 11.30 -8.23 14.02
N VAL A 311 12.47 -7.69 13.73
CA VAL A 311 12.82 -6.96 12.52
C VAL A 311 13.95 -7.71 11.82
N ALA A 312 13.78 -7.97 10.53
CA ALA A 312 14.84 -8.52 9.68
C ALA A 312 14.93 -7.74 8.35
N GLY A 313 15.89 -8.12 7.49
CA GLY A 313 16.15 -7.46 6.21
C GLY A 313 16.90 -6.12 6.32
N VAL A 314 16.89 -5.53 7.51
CA VAL A 314 17.72 -4.37 7.89
C VAL A 314 18.14 -4.51 9.35
N SER A 315 19.28 -3.92 9.71
CA SER A 315 19.70 -3.77 11.11
C SER A 315 19.10 -2.50 11.73
N PRO A 316 18.17 -2.60 12.70
CA PRO A 316 17.60 -1.45 13.38
C PRO A 316 18.60 -0.85 14.37
N LYS A 317 18.90 0.44 14.25
CA LYS A 317 19.85 1.11 15.16
C LYS A 317 19.32 1.28 16.58
N ARG A 318 17.99 1.43 16.71
CA ARG A 318 17.29 1.72 17.96
C ARG A 318 15.79 1.51 17.81
N PHE A 319 15.15 1.13 18.91
CA PHE A 319 13.69 1.11 19.05
C PHE A 319 13.18 2.25 19.93
N TRP A 320 11.95 2.70 19.64
CA TRP A 320 11.16 3.65 20.42
C TRP A 320 9.76 3.10 20.66
N VAL A 321 9.17 3.46 21.79
CA VAL A 321 7.80 3.09 22.15
C VAL A 321 6.97 4.35 22.37
N SER A 322 5.73 4.36 21.86
CA SER A 322 4.87 5.56 21.91
C SER A 322 4.35 5.92 23.30
N ARG A 323 4.46 5.01 24.28
CA ARG A 323 4.08 5.22 25.68
C ARG A 323 4.93 4.37 26.61
N ALA A 324 4.83 4.64 27.91
CA ALA A 324 5.58 3.94 28.94
C ALA A 324 5.34 2.41 28.88
N ALA A 325 6.43 1.67 28.79
CA ALA A 325 6.45 0.21 28.74
C ALA A 325 7.79 -0.31 29.24
N GLU A 326 7.79 -1.52 29.80
CA GLU A 326 9.02 -2.30 29.98
C GLU A 326 9.46 -2.81 28.60
N THR A 327 10.74 -2.66 28.29
CA THR A 327 11.30 -3.06 26.99
C THR A 327 12.60 -3.84 27.17
N GLU A 328 12.72 -4.94 26.44
CA GLU A 328 13.97 -5.66 26.26
C GLU A 328 14.33 -5.62 24.77
N VAL A 329 15.53 -5.12 24.45
CA VAL A 329 15.97 -4.90 23.08
C VAL A 329 17.26 -5.68 22.85
N ASP A 330 17.29 -6.42 21.75
CA ASP A 330 18.47 -7.08 21.21
C ASP A 330 18.61 -6.72 19.73
N THR A 331 19.81 -6.41 19.27
CA THR A 331 20.05 -5.98 17.88
C THR A 331 21.40 -6.48 17.43
N ASP A 332 21.48 -6.96 16.20
CA ASP A 332 22.71 -7.37 15.54
C ASP A 332 22.79 -6.78 14.11
N ASP A 333 23.76 -7.26 13.32
CA ASP A 333 23.96 -6.78 11.95
C ASP A 333 22.91 -7.34 10.97
N GLU A 334 22.13 -8.36 11.36
CA GLU A 334 21.15 -9.04 10.50
C GLU A 334 19.70 -8.62 10.81
N GLY A 335 19.44 -8.09 12.02
CA GLY A 335 18.12 -7.69 12.44
C GLY A 335 18.06 -7.16 13.87
N GLY A 336 16.87 -7.20 14.46
CA GLY A 336 16.68 -6.83 15.85
C GLY A 336 15.35 -7.30 16.41
N PHE A 337 15.31 -7.39 17.73
CA PHE A 337 14.16 -7.83 18.50
C PHE A 337 13.87 -6.82 19.61
N CYS A 338 12.60 -6.45 19.74
CA CYS A 338 12.11 -5.58 20.80
C CYS A 338 10.91 -6.23 21.47
N PHE A 339 11.10 -6.75 22.69
CA PHE A 339 9.98 -7.16 23.54
C PHE A 339 9.43 -5.94 24.26
N VAL A 340 8.11 -5.76 24.21
CA VAL A 340 7.40 -4.64 24.84
C VAL A 340 6.27 -5.12 25.73
N LYS A 341 6.23 -4.60 26.95
CA LYS A 341 5.17 -4.85 27.93
C LYS A 341 4.67 -3.54 28.54
N PRO A 342 3.56 -2.98 28.03
CA PRO A 342 2.98 -1.73 28.54
C PRO A 342 2.45 -1.87 29.97
N THR A 343 2.36 -0.75 30.68
CA THR A 343 1.79 -0.70 32.04
C THR A 343 0.26 -0.66 32.08
N GLU A 344 -0.38 -0.31 30.96
CA GLU A 344 -1.84 -0.20 30.83
C GLU A 344 -2.32 -0.76 29.48
N PRO A 345 -3.56 -1.30 29.39
CA PRO A 345 -4.16 -1.69 28.13
C PRO A 345 -4.26 -0.51 27.15
N GLY A 346 -4.38 -0.81 25.86
CA GLY A 346 -4.53 0.17 24.78
C GLY A 346 -3.52 0.00 23.64
N PRO A 347 -3.59 0.90 22.65
CA PRO A 347 -2.67 0.88 21.51
C PRO A 347 -1.26 1.24 21.95
N ILE A 348 -0.26 0.64 21.31
CA ILE A 348 1.15 1.02 21.43
C ILE A 348 1.83 0.88 20.07
N ILE A 349 2.70 1.83 19.76
CA ILE A 349 3.50 1.82 18.53
C ILE A 349 4.94 1.57 18.92
N VAL A 350 5.55 0.54 18.34
CA VAL A 350 6.99 0.29 18.40
C VAL A 350 7.59 0.82 17.10
N SER A 351 8.51 1.76 17.19
CA SER A 351 9.14 2.37 16.02
C SER A 351 10.64 2.08 15.99
N PHE A 352 11.22 2.01 14.81
CA PHE A 352 12.66 1.89 14.60
C PHE A 352 13.08 2.67 13.35
N ARG A 353 14.38 2.79 13.11
CA ARG A 353 14.92 3.34 11.85
C ARG A 353 15.56 2.23 11.04
N ASP A 354 15.29 2.23 9.75
CA ASP A 354 15.94 1.31 8.80
C ASP A 354 17.40 1.74 8.50
N GLY A 355 18.08 0.98 7.63
CA GLY A 355 19.45 1.28 7.21
C GLY A 355 19.62 2.63 6.51
N THR A 356 18.53 3.22 5.99
CA THR A 356 18.50 4.53 5.31
C THR A 356 18.06 5.68 6.23
N ASP A 357 17.97 5.44 7.53
CA ASP A 357 17.52 6.39 8.57
C ASP A 357 16.03 6.79 8.45
N LYS A 358 15.23 6.03 7.69
CA LYS A 358 13.77 6.24 7.59
C LYS A 358 13.04 5.55 8.73
N MET A 359 11.97 6.19 9.18
CA MET A 359 11.16 5.67 10.28
C MET A 359 10.26 4.52 9.82
N CYS A 360 10.25 3.46 10.62
CA CYS A 360 9.38 2.32 10.53
C CYS A 360 8.52 2.19 11.79
N HIS A 361 7.30 1.68 11.66
CA HIS A 361 6.32 1.56 12.75
C HIS A 361 5.66 0.20 12.75
N ALA A 362 5.56 -0.42 13.93
CA ALA A 362 4.71 -1.57 14.22
C ALA A 362 3.56 -1.13 15.13
N HIS A 363 2.32 -1.31 14.68
CA HIS A 363 1.11 -0.95 15.42
C HIS A 363 0.58 -2.15 16.19
N LEU A 364 0.52 -2.01 17.52
CA LEU A 364 0.14 -3.09 18.43
C LEU A 364 -1.04 -2.66 19.30
N MET A 365 -1.78 -3.65 19.81
CA MET A 365 -2.85 -3.46 20.78
C MET A 365 -2.65 -4.37 21.97
N VAL A 366 -2.61 -3.79 23.17
CA VAL A 366 -2.53 -4.56 24.40
C VAL A 366 -3.88 -4.57 25.10
N THR A 367 -4.40 -5.75 25.40
CA THR A 367 -5.71 -5.93 26.03
C THR A 367 -5.58 -6.24 27.53
N GLU A 368 -6.69 -6.18 28.25
CA GLU A 368 -6.75 -6.79 29.59
C GLU A 368 -6.51 -8.31 29.51
N PRO A 369 -6.11 -8.97 30.61
CA PRO A 369 -6.00 -10.42 30.65
C PRO A 369 -7.27 -11.08 30.09
N ILE A 370 -7.12 -12.04 29.18
CA ILE A 370 -8.24 -12.57 28.38
C ILE A 370 -9.42 -13.06 29.22
N ARG A 371 -9.13 -13.61 30.41
CA ARG A 371 -10.14 -14.05 31.38
C ARG A 371 -11.01 -12.89 31.88
N GLU A 372 -10.40 -11.74 32.17
CA GLU A 372 -11.09 -10.53 32.62
C GLU A 372 -11.99 -10.00 31.49
N LEU A 373 -11.44 -9.92 30.28
CA LEU A 373 -12.16 -9.42 29.09
C LEU A 373 -13.41 -10.26 28.81
N ILE A 374 -13.29 -11.59 28.80
CA ILE A 374 -14.41 -12.52 28.59
C ILE A 374 -15.47 -12.33 29.68
N ARG A 375 -15.07 -12.22 30.96
CA ARG A 375 -16.01 -12.02 32.07
C ARG A 375 -16.76 -10.70 31.98
N LYS A 376 -16.05 -9.60 31.66
CA LYS A 376 -16.65 -8.28 31.49
C LYS A 376 -17.65 -8.28 30.33
N ARG A 377 -17.31 -8.87 29.18
CA ARG A 377 -18.23 -9.00 28.04
C ARG A 377 -19.46 -9.83 28.40
N ALA A 378 -19.28 -10.98 29.06
CA ALA A 378 -20.39 -11.84 29.48
C ALA A 378 -21.34 -11.12 30.46
N ALA A 379 -20.80 -10.42 31.46
CA ALA A 379 -21.58 -9.63 32.40
C ALA A 379 -22.35 -8.50 31.69
N TRP A 380 -21.72 -7.84 30.71
CA TRP A 380 -22.37 -6.78 29.94
C TRP A 380 -23.51 -7.32 29.08
N ILE A 381 -23.32 -8.45 28.40
CA ILE A 381 -24.37 -9.14 27.63
C ILE A 381 -25.56 -9.45 28.54
N ALA A 382 -25.32 -10.08 29.69
CA ALA A 382 -26.38 -10.45 30.62
C ALA A 382 -27.17 -9.24 31.15
N ALA A 383 -26.50 -8.10 31.35
CA ALA A 383 -27.11 -6.90 31.90
C ALA A 383 -27.81 -6.00 30.86
N HIS A 384 -27.37 -6.01 29.60
CA HIS A 384 -27.82 -5.03 28.60
C HIS A 384 -28.42 -5.62 27.33
N GLN A 385 -28.11 -6.88 27.01
CA GLN A 385 -28.52 -7.50 25.75
C GLN A 385 -29.57 -8.59 25.92
N VAL A 386 -29.98 -8.90 27.15
CA VAL A 386 -31.06 -9.85 27.42
C VAL A 386 -32.38 -9.09 27.48
N VAL A 387 -33.33 -9.45 26.62
CA VAL A 387 -34.68 -8.87 26.66
C VAL A 387 -35.42 -9.36 27.89
N ASP A 388 -35.59 -8.47 28.87
CA ASP A 388 -36.35 -8.74 30.09
C ASP A 388 -37.77 -8.17 30.01
N ASP A 389 -38.57 -8.70 29.07
CA ASP A 389 -39.98 -8.39 28.92
C ASP A 389 -40.81 -9.68 28.73
N PRO A 390 -41.55 -10.14 29.77
CA PRO A 390 -42.37 -11.35 29.70
C PRO A 390 -43.50 -11.32 28.66
N THR A 391 -43.84 -10.15 28.12
CA THR A 391 -44.86 -10.00 27.08
C THR A 391 -44.28 -10.06 25.66
N SER A 392 -42.96 -9.92 25.54
CA SER A 392 -42.25 -10.00 24.28
C SER A 392 -42.05 -11.46 23.86
N PRO A 393 -42.25 -11.82 22.58
CA PRO A 393 -41.87 -13.13 22.06
C PRO A 393 -40.35 -13.36 22.11
N LEU A 394 -39.58 -12.31 22.40
CA LEU A 394 -38.13 -12.35 22.54
C LEU A 394 -37.69 -12.39 24.01
N HIS A 395 -38.58 -12.60 24.98
CA HIS A 395 -38.16 -12.70 26.39
C HIS A 395 -37.00 -13.70 26.55
N HIS A 396 -35.94 -13.26 27.24
CA HIS A 396 -34.66 -13.97 27.43
C HIS A 396 -33.78 -14.14 26.18
N ALA A 397 -34.18 -13.62 25.02
CA ALA A 397 -33.31 -13.58 23.85
C ALA A 397 -32.15 -12.61 24.09
N ILE A 398 -30.98 -12.97 23.57
CA ILE A 398 -29.83 -12.06 23.46
C ILE A 398 -29.97 -11.31 22.13
N VAL A 399 -30.08 -9.98 22.19
CA VAL A 399 -30.26 -9.12 21.01
C VAL A 399 -29.10 -8.15 20.85
N LEU A 400 -28.79 -7.80 19.59
CA LEU A 400 -27.87 -6.70 19.30
C LEU A 400 -28.61 -5.39 19.63
N THR A 401 -28.13 -4.71 20.67
CA THR A 401 -28.58 -3.37 21.10
C THR A 401 -27.94 -2.28 20.28
#